data_AF-A0A3C0G221-F1
#
_entry.id   AF-A0A3C0G221-F1
#
_cell.length_a   1.000
_cell.length_b   1.000
_cell.length_c   1.000
_cell.angle_alpha   90.00
_cell.angle_beta   90.00
_cell.angle_gamma   90.00
#
_symmetry.space_group_name_H-M   'P 1'
#
loop_
_entity.id
_entity.type
_entity.pdbx_description
1 polymer ?
#
loop_
_entity_poly.entity_id
_entity_poly.type
_entity_poly.pdbx_seq_one_letter_code
_entity_poly.pdbx_strand_id
1 'polypeptide(L)'
;MEYIKGNRAPKAEIAADKTIGANPLTVNFAGRNSIDYDGDELTYKWTFGDGDETSSEVNPVHVFNESGKYKVKLEVTDAEGKVSNSETEIMVGNELPELSWKITGGNSSFYWPDAPVNIDYKVDVTDAEDGKLSDGSLDASRVIVSFDYLAEGNDKVLAMKNHSDMSDAAQSSVGLNLINASDCMACHKESDKSIGPSYMDIANKYATIAGSTEMLGNKIINGGSGNWGQVPMAAHPGLSTTEANQMVEYILS
;
A
#
# COMPACT_ATOMS: atom_id res chain seq x y z
N MET A 1 47.80 -1.08 -3.35
CA MET A 1 46.58 -1.74 -2.88
C MET A 1 46.74 -1.94 -1.39
N GLU A 2 46.01 -1.19 -0.58
CA GLU A 2 45.94 -1.43 0.86
C GLU A 2 44.94 -2.55 1.10
N TYR A 3 45.42 -3.66 1.64
CA TYR A 3 44.58 -4.71 2.19
C TYR A 3 44.28 -4.32 3.64
N ILE A 4 43.03 -3.93 3.93
CA ILE A 4 42.59 -3.77 5.31
C ILE A 4 42.34 -5.17 5.85
N LYS A 5 43.27 -5.67 6.66
CA LYS A 5 43.10 -6.92 7.39
C LYS A 5 42.01 -6.73 8.44
N GLY A 6 40.86 -7.35 8.25
CA GLY A 6 39.79 -7.41 9.24
C GLY A 6 38.62 -8.22 8.70
N ASN A 7 38.05 -9.08 9.54
CA ASN A 7 36.82 -9.79 9.23
C ASN A 7 35.67 -8.80 9.04
N ARG A 8 34.76 -9.04 8.10
CA ARG A 8 33.54 -8.25 7.88
C ARG A 8 32.37 -8.91 8.57
N ALA A 9 31.40 -8.12 9.01
CA ALA A 9 30.18 -8.74 9.53
C ALA A 9 29.42 -9.41 8.36
N PRO A 10 28.73 -10.52 8.61
CA PRO A 10 27.92 -11.14 7.58
C PRO A 10 26.75 -10.24 7.17
N LYS A 11 26.09 -10.58 6.07
CA LYS A 11 24.80 -10.03 5.65
C LYS A 11 23.74 -11.09 5.90
N ALA A 12 22.90 -10.88 6.91
CA ALA A 12 21.70 -11.70 7.14
C ALA A 12 20.63 -11.39 6.08
N GLU A 13 19.97 -12.42 5.57
CA GLU A 13 18.86 -12.29 4.61
C GLU A 13 17.79 -13.34 4.89
N ILE A 14 16.55 -12.87 5.07
CA ILE A 14 15.37 -13.71 5.23
C ILE A 14 14.62 -13.77 3.91
N ALA A 15 14.24 -14.98 3.50
CA ALA A 15 13.11 -15.18 2.60
C ALA A 15 12.04 -16.04 3.30
N ALA A 16 10.78 -15.77 2.98
CA ALA A 16 9.61 -16.53 3.41
C ALA A 16 8.76 -16.85 2.18
N ASP A 17 8.15 -18.03 2.14
CA ASP A 17 7.24 -18.41 1.05
C ASP A 17 5.88 -17.69 1.14
N LYS A 18 5.48 -17.29 2.35
CA LYS A 18 4.29 -16.51 2.65
C LYS A 18 4.60 -15.45 3.70
N THR A 19 4.01 -14.27 3.54
CA THR A 19 4.04 -13.18 4.53
C THR A 19 2.67 -12.84 5.09
N ILE A 20 1.62 -13.45 4.55
CA ILE A 20 0.24 -13.28 4.98
C ILE A 20 -0.54 -14.58 4.77
N GLY A 21 -1.55 -14.83 5.60
CA GLY A 21 -2.51 -15.92 5.39
C GLY A 21 -3.42 -16.16 6.60
N ALA A 22 -4.43 -17.01 6.41
CA ALA A 22 -5.33 -17.42 7.49
C ALA A 22 -4.62 -18.30 8.53
N ASN A 23 -5.07 -18.28 9.79
CA ASN A 23 -4.57 -19.20 10.82
C ASN A 23 -5.24 -20.58 10.76
N PRO A 24 -4.50 -21.67 11.03
CA PRO A 24 -3.06 -21.71 11.29
C PRO A 24 -2.22 -21.52 10.01
N LEU A 25 -1.24 -20.60 10.06
CA LEU A 25 -0.37 -20.29 8.94
C LEU A 25 0.97 -21.01 9.10
N THR A 26 1.27 -21.95 8.19
CA THR A 26 2.59 -22.58 8.08
C THR A 26 3.46 -21.77 7.12
N VAL A 27 4.65 -21.35 7.57
CA VAL A 27 5.60 -20.57 6.78
C VAL A 27 6.93 -21.31 6.69
N ASN A 28 7.45 -21.43 5.48
CA ASN A 28 8.79 -21.96 5.20
C ASN A 28 9.77 -20.80 5.08
N PHE A 29 10.69 -20.69 6.05
CA PHE A 29 11.72 -19.66 6.05
C PHE A 29 13.00 -20.13 5.39
N ALA A 30 13.77 -19.18 4.87
CA ALA A 30 15.06 -19.43 4.27
C ALA A 30 16.07 -18.36 4.69
N GLY A 31 17.09 -18.79 5.45
CA GLY A 31 18.25 -17.99 5.82
C GLY A 31 19.45 -18.23 4.90
N ARG A 32 19.38 -19.24 4.02
CA ARG A 32 20.49 -19.66 3.12
C ARG A 32 21.01 -18.58 2.17
N ASN A 33 20.28 -17.48 1.99
CA ASN A 33 20.73 -16.34 1.19
C ASN A 33 21.63 -15.39 1.99
N SER A 34 21.81 -15.65 3.29
CA SER A 34 22.77 -14.95 4.12
C SER A 34 24.18 -15.27 3.66
N ILE A 35 25.02 -14.26 3.62
CA ILE A 35 26.39 -14.39 3.10
C ILE A 35 27.38 -13.77 4.08
N ASP A 36 28.55 -14.39 4.16
CA ASP A 36 29.74 -13.71 4.62
C ASP A 36 30.67 -13.51 3.43
N TYR A 37 31.24 -12.31 3.32
CA TYR A 37 32.07 -11.96 2.16
C TYR A 37 33.51 -12.45 2.31
N ASP A 38 33.93 -12.81 3.52
CA ASP A 38 35.23 -13.39 3.83
C ASP A 38 35.20 -14.92 3.67
N GLY A 39 34.00 -15.51 3.58
CA GLY A 39 33.76 -16.93 3.28
C GLY A 39 33.67 -17.78 4.55
N ASP A 40 33.44 -17.15 5.71
CA ASP A 40 33.35 -17.83 6.99
C ASP A 40 32.07 -18.65 7.13
N GLU A 41 32.13 -19.69 7.97
CA GLU A 41 30.95 -20.48 8.34
C GLU A 41 29.97 -19.63 9.15
N LEU A 42 28.68 -19.78 8.84
CA LEU A 42 27.60 -19.01 9.47
C LEU A 42 26.74 -19.88 10.36
N THR A 43 26.41 -19.33 11.53
CA THR A 43 25.42 -19.88 12.45
C THR A 43 24.16 -19.02 12.46
N TYR A 44 23.01 -19.63 12.68
CA TYR A 44 21.69 -19.01 12.53
C TYR A 44 20.93 -19.08 13.85
N LYS A 45 20.17 -18.03 14.14
CA LYS A 45 19.21 -18.00 15.24
C LYS A 45 17.96 -17.25 14.81
N TRP A 46 16.85 -17.96 14.81
CA TRP A 46 15.53 -17.45 14.49
C TRP A 46 14.72 -17.19 15.76
N THR A 47 13.95 -16.12 15.76
CA THR A 47 12.86 -15.87 16.71
C THR A 47 11.62 -15.48 15.91
N PHE A 48 10.48 -16.12 16.16
CA PHE A 48 9.29 -15.96 15.33
C PHE A 48 8.32 -14.89 15.82
N GLY A 49 8.40 -14.50 17.11
CA GLY A 49 7.63 -13.39 17.66
C GLY A 49 6.24 -13.76 18.19
N ASP A 50 5.88 -15.05 18.18
CA ASP A 50 4.64 -15.61 18.75
C ASP A 50 4.84 -16.29 20.12
N GLY A 51 6.06 -16.23 20.67
CA GLY A 51 6.43 -16.80 21.96
C GLY A 51 7.95 -16.84 22.13
N ASP A 52 8.42 -17.75 22.99
CA ASP A 52 9.86 -17.97 23.25
C ASP A 52 10.49 -19.02 22.31
N GLU A 53 9.75 -19.51 21.30
CA GLU A 53 10.26 -20.50 20.36
C GLU A 53 11.37 -19.91 19.46
N THR A 54 12.43 -20.69 19.29
CA THR A 54 13.59 -20.34 18.48
C THR A 54 14.06 -21.52 17.64
N SER A 55 14.74 -21.25 16.54
CA SER A 55 15.37 -22.28 15.71
C SER A 55 16.80 -21.89 15.34
N SER A 56 17.67 -22.89 15.19
CA SER A 56 19.04 -22.73 14.66
C SER A 56 19.23 -23.33 13.27
N GLU A 57 18.15 -23.78 12.64
CA GLU A 57 18.18 -24.31 11.28
C GLU A 57 18.43 -23.20 10.25
N VAL A 58 19.06 -23.56 9.12
CA VAL A 58 19.27 -22.63 8.01
C VAL A 58 17.94 -22.26 7.35
N ASN A 59 17.00 -23.20 7.25
CA ASN A 59 15.69 -23.01 6.61
C ASN A 59 14.59 -23.64 7.49
N PRO A 60 14.19 -23.01 8.61
CA PRO A 60 13.19 -23.57 9.50
C PRO A 60 11.78 -23.49 8.92
N VAL A 61 10.89 -24.35 9.42
CA VAL A 61 9.45 -24.27 9.22
C VAL A 61 8.81 -23.88 10.54
N HIS A 62 7.91 -22.88 10.52
CA HIS A 62 7.17 -22.43 11.70
C HIS A 62 5.67 -22.37 11.44
N VAL A 63 4.86 -22.60 12.47
CA VAL A 63 3.39 -22.59 12.40
C VAL A 63 2.84 -21.54 13.36
N PHE A 64 2.24 -20.49 12.82
CA PHE A 64 1.53 -19.47 13.58
C PHE A 64 0.07 -19.89 13.77
N ASN A 65 -0.33 -20.17 15.02
CA ASN A 65 -1.65 -20.72 15.34
C ASN A 65 -2.73 -19.65 15.55
N GLU A 66 -2.32 -18.46 15.99
CA GLU A 66 -3.23 -17.37 16.35
C GLU A 66 -3.15 -16.25 15.31
N SER A 67 -4.22 -15.47 15.17
CA SER A 67 -4.19 -14.25 14.35
C SER A 67 -3.32 -13.19 15.03
N GLY A 68 -2.51 -12.49 14.25
CA GLY A 68 -1.59 -11.50 14.78
C GLY A 68 -0.59 -10.99 13.75
N LYS A 69 0.20 -10.00 14.17
CA LYS A 69 1.37 -9.53 13.41
C LYS A 69 2.61 -10.01 14.13
N TYR A 70 3.40 -10.84 13.44
CA TYR A 70 4.58 -11.48 14.01
C TYR A 70 5.84 -10.93 13.37
N LYS A 71 6.73 -10.42 14.22
CA LYS A 71 8.03 -9.92 13.78
C LYS A 71 9.05 -11.06 13.85
N VAL A 72 9.32 -11.67 12.70
CA VAL A 72 10.32 -12.74 12.58
C VAL A 72 11.69 -12.10 12.42
N LYS A 73 12.65 -12.58 13.21
CA LYS A 73 14.02 -12.09 13.19
C LYS A 73 14.98 -13.25 12.98
N LEU A 74 15.96 -13.02 12.10
CA LEU A 74 17.11 -13.88 11.87
C LEU A 74 18.36 -13.14 12.35
N GLU A 75 19.10 -13.77 13.24
CA GLU A 75 20.45 -13.40 13.63
C GLU A 75 21.43 -14.39 12.99
N VAL A 76 22.42 -13.86 12.26
CA VAL A 76 23.49 -14.64 11.63
C VAL A 76 24.81 -14.24 12.27
N THR A 77 25.58 -15.23 12.71
CA THR A 77 26.90 -15.01 13.34
C THR A 77 27.97 -15.77 12.59
N ASP A 78 29.07 -15.09 12.24
CA ASP A 78 30.25 -15.70 11.61
C ASP A 78 31.17 -16.40 12.64
N ALA A 79 32.19 -17.11 12.14
CA ALA A 79 33.12 -17.87 12.96
C ALA A 79 34.01 -17.00 13.88
N GLU A 80 34.19 -15.72 13.57
CA GLU A 80 34.93 -14.77 14.42
C GLU A 80 34.02 -14.02 15.40
N GLY A 81 32.72 -14.32 15.40
CA GLY A 81 31.73 -13.80 16.33
C GLY A 81 31.08 -12.47 15.93
N LYS A 82 31.22 -12.01 14.68
CA LYS A 82 30.44 -10.85 14.22
C LYS A 82 29.03 -11.27 13.85
N VAL A 83 28.10 -10.37 14.12
CA VAL A 83 26.67 -10.63 14.06
C VAL A 83 25.99 -9.69 13.07
N SER A 84 25.01 -10.22 12.35
CA SER A 84 24.11 -9.48 11.47
C SER A 84 22.67 -9.89 11.74
N ASN A 85 21.73 -8.96 11.55
CA ASN A 85 20.31 -9.21 11.82
C ASN A 85 19.47 -8.83 10.60
N SER A 86 18.42 -9.61 10.35
CA SER A 86 17.38 -9.34 9.36
C SER A 86 16.02 -9.59 10.01
N GLU A 87 14.99 -8.88 9.56
CA GLU A 87 13.64 -8.95 10.12
C GLU A 87 12.60 -8.93 8.98
N THR A 88 11.51 -9.65 9.16
CA THR A 88 10.32 -9.60 8.30
C THR A 88 9.05 -9.67 9.14
N GLU A 89 7.96 -9.10 8.65
CA GLU A 89 6.65 -9.20 9.28
C GLU A 89 5.82 -10.32 8.62
N ILE A 90 5.13 -11.11 9.44
CA ILE A 90 4.15 -12.11 9.01
C ILE A 90 2.78 -11.70 9.58
N MET A 91 1.80 -11.51 8.71
CA MET A 91 0.43 -11.15 9.07
C MET A 91 -0.47 -12.38 9.04
N VAL A 92 -1.01 -12.77 10.18
CA VAL A 92 -1.83 -13.98 10.30
C VAL A 92 -3.26 -13.58 10.65
N GLY A 93 -4.23 -14.16 9.94
CA GLY A 93 -5.65 -14.04 10.27
C GLY A 93 -6.57 -13.81 9.08
N ASN A 94 -6.04 -13.53 7.88
CA ASN A 94 -6.82 -13.43 6.65
C ASN A 94 -5.99 -13.93 5.48
N GLU A 95 -6.61 -14.64 4.55
CA GLU A 95 -5.95 -14.98 3.30
C GLU A 95 -5.92 -13.76 2.36
N LEU A 96 -5.02 -13.76 1.37
CA LEU A 96 -5.09 -12.76 0.32
C LEU A 96 -6.34 -13.01 -0.53
N PRO A 97 -7.10 -11.96 -0.89
CA PRO A 97 -8.27 -12.12 -1.74
C PRO A 97 -7.86 -12.55 -3.17
N GLU A 98 -8.69 -13.39 -3.77
CA GLU A 98 -8.64 -13.71 -5.19
C GLU A 98 -9.34 -12.60 -5.99
N LEU A 99 -8.59 -12.01 -6.92
CA LEU A 99 -9.08 -10.92 -7.77
C LEU A 99 -9.23 -11.39 -9.21
N SER A 100 -10.37 -11.07 -9.82
CA SER A 100 -10.56 -11.21 -11.26
C SER A 100 -11.30 -10.01 -11.82
N TRP A 101 -10.96 -9.63 -13.04
CA TRP A 101 -11.63 -8.56 -13.75
C TRP A 101 -11.75 -8.89 -15.23
N LYS A 102 -12.79 -8.36 -15.87
CA LYS A 102 -13.01 -8.52 -17.30
C LYS A 102 -13.71 -7.31 -17.90
N ILE A 103 -13.36 -6.98 -19.13
CA ILE A 103 -14.14 -6.05 -19.95
C ILE A 103 -15.33 -6.83 -20.51
N THR A 104 -16.54 -6.41 -20.16
CA THR A 104 -17.80 -7.05 -20.54
C THR A 104 -18.47 -6.39 -21.74
N GLY A 105 -18.02 -5.20 -22.14
CA GLY A 105 -18.60 -4.42 -23.22
C GLY A 105 -17.73 -3.20 -23.56
N GLY A 106 -17.92 -2.66 -24.75
CA GLY A 106 -17.05 -1.61 -25.30
C GLY A 106 -15.92 -2.14 -26.19
N ASN A 107 -15.08 -1.22 -26.65
CA ASN A 107 -13.90 -1.56 -27.47
C ASN A 107 -12.74 -1.97 -26.55
N SER A 108 -12.28 -3.21 -26.67
CA SER A 108 -11.16 -3.78 -25.91
C SER A 108 -9.79 -3.48 -26.53
N SER A 109 -9.73 -2.68 -27.60
CA SER A 109 -8.49 -2.15 -28.17
C SER A 109 -7.99 -0.99 -27.32
N PHE A 110 -6.68 -0.90 -27.09
CA PHE A 110 -6.02 0.19 -26.36
C PHE A 110 -6.04 1.56 -27.09
N TYR A 111 -6.92 1.74 -28.07
CA TYR A 111 -6.97 2.93 -28.92
C TYR A 111 -8.40 3.19 -29.39
N TRP A 112 -8.84 4.44 -29.21
CA TRP A 112 -10.17 4.92 -29.54
C TRP A 112 -10.07 6.28 -30.24
N PRO A 113 -10.00 6.33 -31.58
CA PRO A 113 -9.99 7.60 -32.31
C PRO A 113 -11.39 8.22 -32.32
N ASP A 114 -11.49 9.48 -31.93
CA ASP A 114 -12.65 10.37 -32.11
C ASP A 114 -14.01 9.83 -31.60
N ALA A 115 -14.01 8.87 -30.67
CA ALA A 115 -15.21 8.27 -30.09
C ALA A 115 -15.15 8.28 -28.55
N PRO A 116 -16.29 8.50 -27.86
CA PRO A 116 -16.33 8.34 -26.41
C PRO A 116 -15.97 6.90 -26.03
N VAL A 117 -15.03 6.76 -25.10
CA VAL A 117 -14.58 5.48 -24.57
C VAL A 117 -15.59 5.02 -23.53
N ASN A 118 -16.49 4.12 -23.94
CA ASN A 118 -17.34 3.37 -23.01
C ASN A 118 -16.72 1.99 -22.83
N ILE A 119 -16.26 1.69 -21.62
CA ILE A 119 -15.76 0.38 -21.22
C ILE A 119 -16.72 -0.13 -20.15
N ASP A 120 -17.46 -1.18 -20.46
CA ASP A 120 -18.17 -1.94 -19.45
C ASP A 120 -17.18 -2.95 -18.89
N TYR A 121 -17.03 -2.98 -17.57
CA TYR A 121 -16.15 -3.92 -16.89
C TYR A 121 -16.90 -4.59 -15.75
N LYS A 122 -16.38 -5.75 -15.36
CA LYS A 122 -16.80 -6.46 -14.14
C LYS A 122 -15.55 -6.78 -13.34
N VAL A 123 -15.55 -6.36 -12.08
CA VAL A 123 -14.60 -6.80 -11.06
C VAL A 123 -15.30 -7.83 -10.19
N ASP A 124 -14.63 -8.94 -9.92
CA ASP A 124 -15.07 -9.98 -9.00
C ASP A 124 -13.94 -10.18 -7.99
N VAL A 125 -14.26 -10.01 -6.71
CA VAL A 125 -13.37 -10.25 -5.58
C VAL A 125 -13.93 -11.42 -4.79
N THR A 126 -13.08 -12.39 -4.45
CA THR A 126 -13.41 -13.49 -3.55
C THR A 126 -12.37 -13.51 -2.44
N ASP A 127 -12.84 -13.36 -1.22
CA ASP A 127 -12.05 -13.52 -0.01
C ASP A 127 -12.61 -14.71 0.76
N ALA A 128 -11.73 -15.57 1.29
CA ALA A 128 -12.17 -16.81 1.93
C ALA A 128 -12.93 -16.54 3.24
N GLU A 129 -12.59 -15.45 3.93
CA GLU A 129 -13.13 -15.06 5.21
C GLU A 129 -14.30 -14.06 5.08
N ASP A 130 -14.21 -13.13 4.13
CA ASP A 130 -15.18 -12.03 3.92
C ASP A 130 -16.21 -12.31 2.81
N GLY A 131 -16.06 -13.41 2.06
CA GLY A 131 -17.01 -13.82 1.02
C GLY A 131 -16.72 -13.20 -0.36
N LYS A 132 -17.76 -13.02 -1.17
CA LYS A 132 -17.63 -12.70 -2.60
C LYS A 132 -18.40 -11.45 -2.96
N LEU A 133 -17.80 -10.65 -3.84
CA LEU A 133 -18.48 -9.50 -4.43
C LEU A 133 -19.64 -9.95 -5.33
N SER A 134 -19.50 -11.10 -5.99
CA SER A 134 -20.46 -11.60 -6.98
C SER A 134 -21.82 -12.01 -6.39
N ASP A 135 -21.85 -12.43 -5.12
CA ASP A 135 -23.08 -12.84 -4.42
C ASP A 135 -23.52 -11.84 -3.35
N GLY A 136 -22.78 -10.73 -3.20
CA GLY A 136 -23.07 -9.65 -2.26
C GLY A 136 -22.71 -9.95 -0.80
N SER A 137 -22.04 -11.08 -0.51
CA SER A 137 -21.55 -11.36 0.84
C SER A 137 -20.37 -10.48 1.25
N LEU A 138 -19.55 -10.06 0.28
CA LEU A 138 -18.51 -9.04 0.48
C LEU A 138 -19.09 -7.64 0.27
N ASP A 139 -18.89 -6.75 1.23
CA ASP A 139 -19.28 -5.35 1.13
C ASP A 139 -18.48 -4.65 0.02
N ALA A 140 -19.18 -4.21 -1.04
CA ALA A 140 -18.59 -3.54 -2.19
C ALA A 140 -17.83 -2.25 -1.82
N SER A 141 -18.18 -1.58 -0.70
CA SER A 141 -17.47 -0.38 -0.25
C SER A 141 -16.05 -0.65 0.23
N ARG A 142 -15.72 -1.92 0.53
CA ARG A 142 -14.37 -2.38 0.91
C ARG A 142 -13.48 -2.65 -0.31
N VAL A 143 -14.04 -2.63 -1.52
CA VAL A 143 -13.30 -2.88 -2.77
C VAL A 143 -13.05 -1.54 -3.46
N ILE A 144 -11.78 -1.17 -3.58
CA ILE A 144 -11.35 0.04 -4.29
C ILE A 144 -10.89 -0.36 -5.69
N VAL A 145 -11.46 0.29 -6.72
CA VAL A 145 -11.07 0.10 -8.12
C VAL A 145 -10.68 1.47 -8.68
N SER A 146 -9.43 1.59 -9.14
CA SER A 146 -8.94 2.78 -9.84
C SER A 146 -8.66 2.44 -11.30
N PHE A 147 -8.89 3.41 -12.19
CA PHE A 147 -8.57 3.32 -13.61
C PHE A 147 -7.72 4.51 -14.01
N ASP A 148 -6.54 4.25 -14.55
CA ASP A 148 -5.70 5.26 -15.16
C ASP A 148 -5.73 5.07 -16.68
N TYR A 149 -5.84 6.16 -17.42
CA TYR A 149 -5.75 6.15 -18.88
C TYR A 149 -4.80 7.25 -19.36
N LEU A 150 -4.18 7.02 -20.52
CA LEU A 150 -3.40 8.04 -21.21
C LEU A 150 -4.30 8.72 -22.25
N ALA A 151 -4.50 10.04 -22.09
CA ALA A 151 -5.33 10.83 -23.01
C ALA A 151 -4.69 10.95 -24.41
N GLU A 152 -3.35 10.93 -24.51
CA GLU A 152 -2.62 11.04 -25.78
C GLU A 152 -1.36 10.17 -25.80
N GLY A 153 -1.13 9.48 -26.93
CA GLY A 153 0.12 8.77 -27.21
C GLY A 153 0.25 7.35 -26.62
N ASN A 154 1.25 6.61 -27.10
CA ASN A 154 1.58 5.23 -26.69
C ASN A 154 2.83 5.20 -25.79
N ASP A 155 2.94 6.12 -24.83
CA ASP A 155 4.08 6.12 -23.91
C ASP A 155 3.90 5.04 -22.84
N LYS A 156 4.42 3.85 -23.16
CA LYS A 156 4.39 2.68 -22.28
C LYS A 156 5.16 2.89 -20.99
N VAL A 157 6.17 3.77 -20.97
CA VAL A 157 6.95 4.05 -19.76
C VAL A 157 6.10 4.88 -18.80
N LEU A 158 5.38 5.88 -19.31
CA LEU A 158 4.43 6.66 -18.52
C LEU A 158 3.27 5.78 -18.01
N ALA A 159 2.73 4.89 -18.86
CA ALA A 159 1.68 3.95 -18.45
C ALA A 159 2.13 2.98 -17.34
N MET A 160 3.37 2.49 -17.40
CA MET A 160 3.92 1.56 -16.40
C MET A 160 4.24 2.26 -15.07
N LYS A 161 4.69 3.52 -15.10
CA LYS A 161 5.01 4.29 -13.89
C LYS A 161 3.77 4.56 -13.03
N ASN A 162 2.60 4.78 -13.64
CA ASN A 162 1.36 5.02 -12.90
C ASN A 162 0.83 3.75 -12.20
N HIS A 163 1.18 2.55 -12.69
CA HIS A 163 0.69 1.29 -12.14
C HIS A 163 1.62 0.60 -11.13
N SER A 164 2.85 1.10 -10.89
CA SER A 164 3.89 0.34 -10.16
C SER A 164 4.01 0.58 -8.65
N ASP A 165 3.31 1.57 -8.08
CA ASP A 165 3.45 1.92 -6.65
C ASP A 165 2.12 1.65 -5.92
N MET A 166 1.92 0.41 -5.43
CA MET A 166 0.61 -0.04 -4.95
C MET A 166 0.64 -0.53 -3.49
N SER A 167 0.41 0.40 -2.56
CA SER A 167 -0.42 0.19 -1.36
C SER A 167 -0.97 1.52 -0.86
N ASP A 168 -0.09 2.50 -0.63
CA ASP A 168 -0.48 3.86 -0.19
C ASP A 168 -0.78 4.76 -1.39
N ALA A 169 0.04 4.67 -2.44
CA ALA A 169 -0.17 5.39 -3.69
C ALA A 169 -1.43 4.95 -4.46
N ALA A 170 -1.98 3.75 -4.19
CA ALA A 170 -3.28 3.32 -4.73
C ALA A 170 -4.47 4.06 -4.08
N GLN A 171 -4.41 4.36 -2.78
CA GLN A 171 -5.43 5.16 -2.11
C GLN A 171 -5.26 6.66 -2.42
N SER A 172 -4.02 7.16 -2.40
CA SER A 172 -3.68 8.52 -2.81
C SER A 172 -4.03 8.81 -4.27
N SER A 173 -3.85 7.86 -5.19
CA SER A 173 -4.23 8.05 -6.61
C SER A 173 -5.74 8.12 -6.82
N VAL A 174 -6.56 7.42 -6.02
CA VAL A 174 -8.03 7.55 -6.07
C VAL A 174 -8.45 8.95 -5.60
N GLY A 175 -7.92 9.42 -4.48
CA GLY A 175 -8.18 10.79 -3.99
C GLY A 175 -7.77 11.85 -5.00
N LEU A 176 -6.59 11.70 -5.61
CA LEU A 176 -6.11 12.58 -6.69
C LEU A 176 -6.99 12.52 -7.93
N ASN A 177 -7.39 11.34 -8.38
CA ASN A 177 -8.27 11.17 -9.54
C ASN A 177 -9.64 11.82 -9.31
N LEU A 178 -10.20 11.67 -8.11
CA LEU A 178 -11.43 12.34 -7.69
C LEU A 178 -11.26 13.87 -7.68
N ILE A 179 -10.16 14.38 -7.15
CA ILE A 179 -9.82 15.82 -7.16
C ILE A 179 -9.70 16.36 -8.58
N ASN A 180 -9.00 15.64 -9.47
CA ASN A 180 -8.78 16.02 -10.86
C ASN A 180 -10.05 15.96 -11.70
N ALA A 181 -10.97 15.03 -11.37
CA ALA A 181 -12.29 14.93 -11.97
C ALA A 181 -13.29 15.97 -11.42
N SER A 182 -12.91 16.71 -10.37
CA SER A 182 -13.73 17.72 -9.71
C SER A 182 -13.27 19.14 -10.02
N ASP A 183 -14.01 20.14 -9.55
CA ASP A 183 -13.68 21.56 -9.71
C ASP A 183 -12.65 22.08 -8.67
N CYS A 184 -12.10 21.19 -7.84
CA CYS A 184 -11.17 21.53 -6.75
C CYS A 184 -9.97 22.35 -7.24
N MET A 185 -9.44 22.04 -8.42
CA MET A 185 -8.29 22.70 -9.05
C MET A 185 -8.54 24.16 -9.46
N ALA A 186 -9.80 24.59 -9.51
CA ALA A 186 -10.13 26.01 -9.74
C ALA A 186 -9.74 26.88 -8.53
N CYS A 187 -9.74 26.31 -7.32
CA CYS A 187 -9.56 27.03 -6.07
C CYS A 187 -8.33 26.60 -5.26
N HIS A 188 -7.82 25.38 -5.49
CA HIS A 188 -6.68 24.81 -4.77
C HIS A 188 -5.56 24.43 -5.74
N LYS A 189 -4.34 24.35 -5.21
CA LYS A 189 -3.17 23.79 -5.90
C LYS A 189 -2.39 22.94 -4.92
N GLU A 190 -1.51 22.11 -5.44
CA GLU A 190 -0.70 21.18 -4.64
C GLU A 190 0.20 21.93 -3.65
N SER A 191 1.10 22.81 -4.13
CA SER A 191 2.07 23.53 -3.30
C SER A 191 1.77 25.00 -3.08
N ASP A 192 1.17 25.67 -4.06
CA ASP A 192 1.00 27.12 -4.04
C ASP A 192 -0.39 27.55 -3.56
N LYS A 193 -0.46 28.66 -2.83
CA LYS A 193 -1.74 29.26 -2.50
C LYS A 193 -2.47 29.74 -3.76
N SER A 194 -3.79 29.52 -3.80
CA SER A 194 -4.68 30.04 -4.85
C SER A 194 -5.81 30.85 -4.18
N ILE A 195 -7.07 30.57 -4.52
CA ILE A 195 -8.25 31.11 -3.83
C ILE A 195 -8.34 30.52 -2.41
N GLY A 196 -8.14 29.21 -2.31
CA GLY A 196 -7.97 28.47 -1.06
C GLY A 196 -6.50 28.24 -0.69
N PRO A 197 -6.22 27.62 0.47
CA PRO A 197 -4.89 27.14 0.84
C PRO A 197 -4.39 26.06 -0.13
N SER A 198 -3.08 25.85 -0.19
CA SER A 198 -2.53 24.71 -0.93
C SER A 198 -2.85 23.39 -0.21
N TYR A 199 -2.76 22.27 -0.93
CA TYR A 199 -2.89 20.94 -0.30
C TYR A 199 -1.77 20.70 0.71
N MET A 200 -0.54 21.13 0.40
CA MET A 200 0.56 21.09 1.36
C MET A 200 0.27 21.92 2.63
N ASP A 201 -0.35 23.09 2.53
CA ASP A 201 -0.74 23.89 3.70
C ASP A 201 -1.75 23.12 4.58
N ILE A 202 -2.72 22.46 3.95
CA ILE A 202 -3.72 21.64 4.64
C ILE A 202 -3.05 20.43 5.31
N ALA A 203 -2.21 19.69 4.60
CA ALA A 203 -1.44 18.56 5.13
C ALA A 203 -0.64 18.97 6.37
N ASN A 204 0.15 20.05 6.24
CA ASN A 204 0.98 20.58 7.33
C ASN A 204 0.18 20.93 8.59
N LYS A 205 -1.09 21.33 8.44
CA LYS A 205 -1.94 21.72 9.56
C LYS A 205 -2.71 20.54 10.17
N TYR A 206 -3.05 19.51 9.39
CA TYR A 206 -4.05 18.52 9.78
C TYR A 206 -3.59 17.05 9.72
N ALA A 207 -2.48 16.73 9.06
CA ALA A 207 -2.05 15.34 8.84
C ALA A 207 -1.80 14.56 10.16
N THR A 208 -1.40 15.24 11.22
CA THR A 208 -1.12 14.62 12.53
C THR A 208 -2.29 14.64 13.51
N ILE A 209 -3.44 15.22 13.11
CA ILE A 209 -4.61 15.37 13.97
C ILE A 209 -5.54 14.18 13.76
N ALA A 210 -5.78 13.39 14.82
CA ALA A 210 -6.72 12.28 14.78
C ALA A 210 -8.14 12.75 14.38
N GLY A 211 -8.75 12.05 13.43
CA GLY A 211 -10.09 12.38 12.91
C GLY A 211 -10.12 13.56 11.94
N SER A 212 -8.97 14.08 11.49
CA SER A 212 -8.92 15.17 10.50
C SER A 212 -9.51 14.76 9.16
N THR A 213 -9.35 13.51 8.73
CA THR A 213 -9.93 12.99 7.48
C THR A 213 -11.44 13.21 7.42
N GLU A 214 -12.18 12.70 8.41
CA GLU A 214 -13.64 12.83 8.47
C GLU A 214 -14.08 14.29 8.66
N MET A 215 -13.34 15.06 9.46
CA MET A 215 -13.63 16.48 9.66
C MET A 215 -13.52 17.27 8.36
N LEU A 216 -12.45 17.06 7.59
CA LEU A 216 -12.20 17.76 6.34
C LEU A 216 -13.12 17.24 5.23
N GLY A 217 -13.42 15.93 5.18
CA GLY A 217 -14.39 15.37 4.24
C GLY A 217 -15.77 16.01 4.44
N ASN A 218 -16.23 16.11 5.68
CA ASN A 218 -17.46 16.83 6.02
C ASN A 218 -17.39 18.33 5.65
N LYS A 219 -16.22 18.95 5.79
CA LYS A 219 -16.01 20.36 5.37
C LYS A 219 -16.13 20.51 3.86
N ILE A 220 -15.61 19.57 3.06
CA ILE A 220 -15.71 19.57 1.59
C ILE A 220 -17.18 19.48 1.16
N ILE A 221 -17.93 18.55 1.74
CA ILE A 221 -19.34 18.31 1.41
C ILE A 221 -20.20 19.53 1.76
N ASN A 222 -20.01 20.10 2.96
CA ASN A 222 -20.88 21.17 3.48
C ASN A 222 -20.38 22.60 3.20
N GLY A 223 -19.14 22.74 2.73
CA GLY A 223 -18.48 24.03 2.58
C GLY A 223 -18.15 24.71 3.90
N GLY A 224 -17.68 25.96 3.82
CA GLY A 224 -17.55 26.83 4.98
C GLY A 224 -16.38 27.79 4.91
N SER A 225 -16.23 28.63 5.94
CA SER A 225 -15.26 29.72 5.98
C SER A 225 -14.49 29.75 7.31
N GLY A 226 -13.57 30.71 7.46
CA GLY A 226 -12.96 31.09 8.73
C GLY A 226 -11.62 30.43 9.07
N ASN A 227 -11.30 29.28 8.47
CA ASN A 227 -10.09 28.51 8.84
C ASN A 227 -8.80 28.97 8.13
N TRP A 228 -8.95 29.63 6.98
CA TRP A 228 -7.85 29.98 6.05
C TRP A 228 -7.99 31.40 5.45
N GLY A 229 -8.92 32.19 5.96
CA GLY A 229 -9.20 33.55 5.49
C GLY A 229 -10.71 33.85 5.39
N GLN A 230 -11.02 34.96 4.73
CA GLN A 230 -12.38 35.47 4.55
C GLN A 230 -13.12 34.84 3.37
N VAL A 231 -12.40 34.16 2.47
CA VAL A 231 -13.00 33.51 1.30
C VAL A 231 -13.64 32.19 1.74
N PRO A 232 -14.96 32.01 1.60
CA PRO A 232 -15.62 30.75 1.89
C PRO A 232 -15.32 29.70 0.81
N MET A 233 -15.18 28.45 1.23
CA MET A 233 -15.23 27.30 0.32
C MET A 233 -16.70 26.94 0.07
N ALA A 234 -17.08 26.80 -1.19
CA ALA A 234 -18.40 26.31 -1.58
C ALA A 234 -18.63 24.86 -1.11
N ALA A 235 -19.89 24.49 -0.95
CA ALA A 235 -20.29 23.14 -0.59
C ALA A 235 -20.25 22.22 -1.83
N HIS A 236 -19.81 20.98 -1.65
CA HIS A 236 -19.83 19.94 -2.67
C HIS A 236 -20.79 18.81 -2.26
N PRO A 237 -22.11 19.07 -2.19
CA PRO A 237 -23.10 18.10 -1.68
C PRO A 237 -23.29 16.89 -2.61
N GLY A 238 -22.71 16.92 -3.81
CA GLY A 238 -22.71 15.80 -4.75
C GLY A 238 -21.70 14.70 -4.41
N LEU A 239 -20.74 14.97 -3.53
CA LEU A 239 -19.76 13.97 -3.08
C LEU A 239 -20.33 13.14 -1.93
N SER A 240 -20.12 11.83 -1.98
CA SER A 240 -20.33 10.95 -0.83
C SER A 240 -19.27 11.17 0.24
N THR A 241 -19.56 10.75 1.48
CA THR A 241 -18.59 10.78 2.58
C THR A 241 -17.33 9.98 2.25
N THR A 242 -17.46 8.85 1.58
CA THR A 242 -16.33 8.01 1.17
C THR A 242 -15.43 8.73 0.17
N GLU A 243 -16.00 9.30 -0.90
CA GLU A 243 -15.23 10.03 -1.91
C GLU A 243 -14.53 11.25 -1.30
N ALA A 244 -15.24 12.02 -0.46
CA ALA A 244 -14.66 13.18 0.20
C ALA A 244 -13.51 12.80 1.14
N ASN A 245 -13.63 11.68 1.86
CA ASN A 245 -12.55 11.18 2.71
C ASN A 245 -11.34 10.70 1.90
N GLN A 246 -11.55 10.01 0.77
CA GLN A 246 -10.47 9.59 -0.13
C GLN A 246 -9.71 10.78 -0.71
N MET A 247 -10.43 11.85 -1.11
CA MET A 247 -9.79 13.11 -1.52
C MET A 247 -8.93 13.70 -0.41
N VAL A 248 -9.40 13.67 0.84
CA VAL A 248 -8.66 14.18 2.00
C VAL A 248 -7.45 13.31 2.32
N GLU A 249 -7.55 11.98 2.23
CA GLU A 249 -6.43 11.07 2.43
C GLU A 249 -5.28 11.40 1.48
N TYR A 250 -5.58 11.71 0.21
CA TYR A 250 -4.58 12.24 -0.72
C TYR A 250 -4.02 13.60 -0.27
N ILE A 251 -4.88 14.54 0.12
CA ILE A 251 -4.45 15.89 0.56
C ILE A 251 -3.55 15.81 1.80
N LEU A 252 -3.73 14.82 2.68
CA LEU A 252 -2.96 14.66 3.91
C LEU A 252 -1.73 13.75 3.75
N SER A 253 -1.59 13.05 2.62
CA SER A 253 -0.45 12.16 2.32
C SER A 253 0.85 12.90 2.05
#